data_AF-A0A662K269-F1
#
_entry.id   AF-A0A662K269-F1
#
_cell.length_a   1.000
_cell.length_b   1.000
_cell.length_c   1.000
_cell.angle_alpha   90.00
_cell.angle_beta   90.00
_cell.angle_gamma   90.00
#
_symmetry.space_group_name_H-M   'P 1'
#
loop_
_entity.id
_entity.type
_entity.pdbx_description
1 polymer ?
#
loop_
_entity_poly.entity_id
_entity_poly.type
_entity_poly.pdbx_seq_one_letter_code
_entity_poly.pdbx_strand_id
1 'polypeptide(L)'
;QFYLPPGDYKLAVYSDDKLIGERKLEIIGEQSIELVTIKKPFFPLLSIVGSAFLILLGLLFFRGKMKNLLKIFAISLLISSVTSPWWMLKGLSDNGVKVYTSMFLTPISLTTILNGPGLITGEISSRYLTDTFTTVMLAILIFIIISCLLSAFSILLEKIEKTTLSKVILLAGVIFLVLSLALFYYTFSTMAKMGIGSFLGEGNIEMSIPGEKAASIMYCEWGPSTGFNICLLSVFILILSFFLDDIKYYYEKFRCKSHNYLLKNRYMRLVNKNFMKL
;
A
#
# COMPACT_ATOMS: atom_id res chain seq x y z
N GLN A 1 37.27 -23.50 -1.70
CA GLN A 1 37.02 -22.08 -1.41
C GLN A 1 37.89 -21.27 -2.35
N PHE A 2 37.30 -20.36 -3.12
CA PHE A 2 38.05 -19.43 -3.98
C PHE A 2 38.34 -18.17 -3.18
N TYR A 3 39.61 -17.76 -3.16
CA TYR A 3 40.06 -16.51 -2.56
C TYR A 3 40.38 -15.53 -3.67
N LEU A 4 39.68 -14.40 -3.69
CA LEU A 4 39.95 -13.31 -4.61
C LEU A 4 40.98 -12.37 -3.95
N PRO A 5 42.11 -12.07 -4.59
CA PRO A 5 43.05 -11.09 -4.06
C PRO A 5 42.41 -9.69 -4.04
N PRO A 6 42.88 -8.78 -3.17
CA PRO A 6 42.39 -7.42 -3.16
C PRO A 6 42.53 -6.73 -4.53
N GLY A 7 41.50 -5.99 -4.94
CA GLY A 7 41.48 -5.32 -6.24
C GLY A 7 40.07 -4.99 -6.74
N ASP A 8 40.02 -4.41 -7.94
CA ASP A 8 38.78 -4.03 -8.62
C ASP A 8 38.24 -5.19 -9.47
N TYR A 9 37.00 -5.60 -9.19
CA TYR A 9 36.29 -6.66 -9.89
C TYR A 9 34.99 -6.15 -10.49
N LYS A 10 34.54 -6.84 -11.53
CA LYS A 10 33.23 -6.64 -12.14
C LYS A 10 32.41 -7.91 -11.97
N LEU A 11 31.32 -7.83 -11.20
CA LEU A 11 30.35 -8.89 -11.05
C LEU A 11 29.20 -8.65 -12.04
N ALA A 12 28.98 -9.57 -12.96
CA ALA A 12 27.84 -9.56 -13.88
C ALA A 12 27.03 -10.84 -13.67
N VAL A 13 25.73 -10.70 -13.42
CA VAL A 13 24.81 -11.80 -13.16
C VAL A 13 23.84 -11.92 -14.31
N TYR A 14 23.74 -13.14 -14.84
CA TYR A 14 22.88 -13.46 -15.98
C TYR A 14 21.78 -14.46 -15.56
N SER A 15 20.58 -14.30 -16.10
CA SER A 15 19.50 -15.30 -16.07
C SER A 15 19.01 -15.46 -17.50
N ASP A 16 18.98 -16.69 -18.00
CA ASP A 16 18.55 -16.99 -19.38
C ASP A 16 19.30 -16.14 -20.42
N ASP A 17 20.63 -16.04 -20.28
CA ASP A 17 21.56 -15.23 -21.08
C ASP A 17 21.28 -13.71 -21.11
N LYS A 18 20.39 -13.21 -20.25
CA LYS A 18 20.14 -11.78 -20.07
C LYS A 18 20.83 -11.26 -18.82
N LEU A 19 21.53 -10.15 -18.95
CA LEU A 19 22.13 -9.43 -17.83
C LEU A 19 21.00 -8.94 -16.89
N ILE A 20 20.97 -9.47 -15.68
CA ILE A 20 19.97 -9.13 -14.65
C ILE A 20 20.55 -8.33 -13.48
N GLY A 21 21.87 -8.14 -13.45
CA GLY A 21 22.57 -7.25 -12.53
C GLY A 21 24.06 -7.15 -12.86
N GLU A 22 24.64 -5.97 -12.65
CA GLU A 22 26.05 -5.66 -12.90
C GLU A 22 26.56 -4.69 -11.83
N ARG A 23 27.69 -5.02 -11.20
CA ARG A 23 28.31 -4.20 -10.16
C ARG A 23 29.84 -4.23 -10.24
N LYS A 24 30.46 -3.07 -10.05
CA LYS A 24 31.91 -2.97 -9.77
C LYS A 24 32.14 -3.11 -8.27
N LEU A 25 33.14 -3.90 -7.90
CA LEU A 25 33.47 -4.26 -6.52
C LEU A 25 34.93 -3.95 -6.26
N GLU A 26 35.21 -3.24 -5.19
CA GLU A 26 36.57 -3.07 -4.67
C GLU A 26 36.72 -4.01 -3.47
N ILE A 27 37.43 -5.13 -3.66
CA ILE A 27 37.65 -6.12 -2.60
C ILE A 27 38.91 -5.70 -1.86
N ILE A 28 38.77 -5.34 -0.58
CA ILE A 28 39.89 -4.99 0.31
C ILE A 28 40.06 -6.05 1.42
N GLY A 29 39.03 -6.88 1.64
CA GLY A 29 39.01 -7.93 2.66
C GLY A 29 37.75 -8.80 2.55
N GLU A 30 37.39 -9.50 3.62
CA GLU A 30 36.18 -10.34 3.66
C GLU A 30 34.93 -9.45 3.63
N GLN A 31 34.14 -9.56 2.56
CA GLN A 31 32.91 -8.80 2.36
C GLN A 31 31.81 -9.72 1.85
N SER A 32 30.64 -9.69 2.49
CA SER A 32 29.42 -10.30 1.96
C SER A 32 28.62 -9.25 1.18
N ILE A 33 28.44 -9.48 -0.12
CA ILE A 33 27.75 -8.54 -1.02
C ILE A 33 26.42 -9.16 -1.44
N GLU A 34 25.32 -8.53 -1.06
CA GLU A 34 23.99 -8.85 -1.56
C GLU A 34 23.71 -8.03 -2.83
N LEU A 35 23.45 -8.71 -3.94
CA LEU A 35 23.11 -8.08 -5.21
C LEU A 35 21.61 -8.20 -5.46
N VAL A 36 20.92 -7.06 -5.59
CA VAL A 36 19.52 -7.04 -6.05
C VAL A 36 19.50 -7.09 -7.57
N THR A 37 18.72 -8.00 -8.13
CA THR A 37 18.57 -8.17 -9.58
C THR A 37 17.27 -7.55 -10.08
N ILE A 38 17.17 -7.27 -11.38
CA ILE A 38 15.91 -6.77 -12.00
C ILE A 38 14.82 -7.85 -12.06
N LYS A 39 15.14 -9.11 -11.73
CA LYS A 39 14.17 -10.21 -11.76
C LYS A 39 13.09 -9.94 -10.72
N LYS A 40 11.87 -9.65 -11.21
CA LYS A 40 10.72 -9.36 -10.35
C LYS A 40 10.44 -10.57 -9.43
N PRO A 41 10.27 -10.36 -8.12
CA PRO A 41 9.90 -11.44 -7.23
C PRO A 41 8.51 -11.97 -7.56
N PHE A 42 8.31 -13.27 -7.36
CA PHE A 42 7.03 -13.94 -7.62
C PHE A 42 5.93 -13.54 -6.60
N PHE A 43 6.34 -13.15 -5.39
CA PHE A 43 5.44 -12.88 -4.26
C PHE A 43 4.46 -11.72 -4.49
N PRO A 44 4.86 -10.55 -5.02
CA PRO A 44 3.90 -9.50 -5.41
C PRO A 44 2.92 -9.92 -6.50
N LEU A 45 3.30 -10.86 -7.38
CA LEU A 45 2.38 -11.37 -8.40
C LEU A 45 1.30 -12.26 -7.74
N LEU A 46 1.70 -13.13 -6.81
CA LEU A 46 0.77 -13.93 -6.02
C LEU A 46 -0.22 -13.07 -5.23
N SER A 47 0.23 -11.95 -4.63
CA SER A 47 -0.67 -11.08 -3.87
C SER A 47 -1.70 -10.40 -4.76
N ILE A 48 -1.30 -9.91 -5.94
CA ILE A 48 -2.23 -9.29 -6.91
C ILE A 48 -3.27 -10.32 -7.38
N VAL A 49 -2.84 -11.52 -7.75
CA VAL A 49 -3.76 -12.60 -8.19
C VAL A 49 -4.68 -13.01 -7.04
N GLY A 50 -4.16 -13.16 -5.83
CA GLY A 50 -4.94 -13.48 -4.64
C GLY A 50 -5.97 -12.41 -4.30
N SER A 51 -5.60 -11.14 -4.38
CA SER A 51 -6.52 -10.01 -4.21
C SER A 51 -7.62 -10.03 -5.27
N ALA A 52 -7.27 -10.24 -6.56
CA ALA A 52 -8.27 -10.34 -7.63
C ALA A 52 -9.24 -11.50 -7.42
N PHE A 53 -8.74 -12.66 -6.98
CA PHE A 53 -9.55 -13.82 -6.65
C PHE A 53 -10.51 -13.54 -5.49
N LEU A 54 -10.06 -12.86 -4.43
CA LEU A 54 -10.93 -12.46 -3.30
C LEU A 54 -12.04 -11.51 -3.74
N ILE A 55 -11.76 -10.57 -4.65
CA ILE A 55 -12.77 -9.67 -5.21
C ILE A 55 -13.80 -10.47 -6.00
N LEU A 56 -13.35 -11.41 -6.84
CA LEU A 56 -14.23 -12.25 -7.64
C LEU A 56 -15.13 -13.13 -6.76
N LEU A 57 -14.58 -13.71 -5.69
CA LEU A 57 -15.38 -14.42 -4.68
C LEU A 57 -16.39 -13.48 -4.01
N GLY A 58 -15.98 -12.26 -3.65
CA GLY A 58 -16.87 -11.25 -3.08
C GLY A 58 -18.05 -10.90 -4.00
N LEU A 59 -17.79 -10.83 -5.31
CA LEU A 59 -18.81 -10.62 -6.34
C LEU A 59 -19.73 -11.84 -6.52
N LEU A 60 -19.20 -13.07 -6.49
CA LEU A 60 -20.02 -14.29 -6.59
C LEU A 60 -20.93 -14.49 -5.36
N PHE A 61 -20.44 -14.15 -4.17
CA PHE A 61 -21.22 -14.19 -2.93
C PHE A 61 -22.04 -12.91 -2.68
N PHE A 62 -22.12 -12.03 -3.67
CA PHE A 62 -22.90 -10.80 -3.61
C PHE A 62 -24.40 -11.10 -3.62
N ARG A 63 -24.97 -11.33 -2.42
CA ARG A 63 -26.42 -11.48 -2.22
C ARG A 63 -27.09 -10.14 -1.89
N GLY A 64 -26.71 -9.07 -2.59
CA GLY A 64 -27.27 -7.72 -2.38
C GLY A 64 -26.79 -6.99 -1.11
N LYS A 65 -25.86 -7.57 -0.33
CA LYS A 65 -25.26 -6.93 0.85
C LYS A 65 -24.01 -6.12 0.45
N MET A 66 -24.19 -4.92 -0.08
CA MET A 66 -23.11 -4.02 -0.53
C MET A 66 -22.00 -3.82 0.53
N LYS A 67 -22.37 -3.73 1.81
CA LYS A 67 -21.40 -3.60 2.91
C LYS A 67 -20.39 -4.74 2.98
N ASN A 68 -20.83 -5.98 2.81
CA ASN A 68 -19.93 -7.14 2.90
C ASN A 68 -19.00 -7.19 1.69
N LEU A 69 -19.49 -6.78 0.52
CA LEU A 69 -18.65 -6.62 -0.66
C LEU A 69 -17.58 -5.55 -0.44
N LEU A 70 -17.92 -4.39 0.13
CA LEU A 70 -16.93 -3.35 0.47
C LEU A 70 -15.88 -3.84 1.46
N LYS A 71 -16.29 -4.61 2.49
CA LYS A 71 -15.35 -5.20 3.45
C LYS A 71 -14.38 -6.18 2.78
N ILE A 72 -14.87 -7.09 1.93
CA ILE A 72 -14.02 -8.03 1.17
C ILE A 72 -13.08 -7.27 0.24
N PHE A 73 -13.60 -6.26 -0.45
CA PHE A 73 -12.80 -5.40 -1.32
C PHE A 73 -11.69 -4.69 -0.53
N ALA A 74 -11.99 -4.10 0.64
CA ALA A 74 -10.98 -3.50 1.50
C ALA A 74 -9.92 -4.50 1.97
N ILE A 75 -10.32 -5.72 2.37
CA ILE A 75 -9.38 -6.79 2.76
C ILE A 75 -8.45 -7.14 1.58
N SER A 76 -8.99 -7.24 0.37
CA SER A 76 -8.18 -7.51 -0.82
C SER A 76 -7.16 -6.40 -1.11
N LEU A 77 -7.53 -5.14 -0.90
CA LEU A 77 -6.63 -4.00 -1.02
C LEU A 77 -5.54 -4.02 0.05
N LEU A 78 -5.87 -4.36 1.30
CA LEU A 78 -4.88 -4.49 2.38
C LEU A 78 -3.82 -5.55 2.07
N ILE A 79 -4.21 -6.70 1.52
CA ILE A 79 -3.27 -7.74 1.09
C ILE A 79 -2.32 -7.22 0.00
N SER A 80 -2.86 -6.52 -1.01
CA SER A 80 -2.05 -5.89 -2.06
C SER A 80 -1.11 -4.80 -1.50
N SER A 81 -1.59 -4.01 -0.54
CA SER A 81 -0.85 -2.94 0.11
C SER A 81 0.42 -3.46 0.80
N VAL A 82 0.33 -4.57 1.54
CA VAL A 82 1.45 -5.15 2.31
C VAL A 82 2.61 -5.57 1.42
N THR A 83 2.32 -6.02 0.21
CA THR A 83 3.34 -6.46 -0.78
C THR A 83 3.85 -5.34 -1.70
N SER A 84 3.18 -4.19 -1.65
CA SER A 84 3.54 -3.02 -2.45
C SER A 84 4.56 -2.15 -1.69
N PRO A 85 5.33 -1.30 -2.38
CA PRO A 85 6.20 -0.33 -1.71
C PRO A 85 5.35 0.68 -0.95
N TRP A 86 5.64 0.90 0.34
CA TRP A 86 4.93 1.85 1.20
C TRP A 86 5.50 3.26 1.08
N TRP A 87 6.79 3.38 0.81
CA TRP A 87 7.46 4.64 0.55
C TRP A 87 8.45 4.46 -0.59
N MET A 88 8.68 5.52 -1.37
CA MET A 88 9.56 5.47 -2.52
C MET A 88 10.26 6.81 -2.74
N LEU A 89 11.51 6.75 -3.18
CA LEU A 89 12.30 7.84 -3.73
C LEU A 89 12.67 7.50 -5.17
N LYS A 90 12.48 8.48 -6.05
CA LYS A 90 12.83 8.41 -7.48
C LYS A 90 13.79 9.55 -7.78
N GLY A 91 14.95 9.22 -8.31
CA GLY A 91 15.96 10.19 -8.75
C GLY A 91 16.27 10.04 -10.23
N LEU A 92 16.55 11.17 -10.87
CA LEU A 92 17.13 11.22 -12.21
C LEU A 92 18.41 12.07 -12.17
N SER A 93 19.51 11.50 -12.63
CA SER A 93 20.76 12.21 -12.87
C SER A 93 20.81 12.77 -14.30
N ASP A 94 21.52 13.87 -14.48
CA ASP A 94 21.82 14.46 -15.80
C ASP A 94 22.53 13.47 -16.74
N ASN A 95 23.29 12.52 -16.18
CA ASN A 95 23.98 11.46 -16.93
C ASN A 95 23.04 10.31 -17.36
N GLY A 96 21.73 10.44 -17.16
CA GLY A 96 20.72 9.44 -17.53
C GLY A 96 20.60 8.27 -16.55
N VAL A 97 21.28 8.32 -15.40
CA VAL A 97 21.16 7.32 -14.32
C VAL A 97 19.88 7.57 -13.53
N LYS A 98 19.07 6.53 -13.38
CA LYS A 98 17.83 6.54 -12.60
C LYS A 98 18.05 5.83 -11.27
N VAL A 99 17.56 6.42 -10.20
CA VAL A 99 17.58 5.83 -8.85
C VAL A 99 16.16 5.55 -8.40
N TYR A 100 15.94 4.35 -7.87
CA TYR A 100 14.68 3.95 -7.25
C TYR A 100 14.96 3.36 -5.89
N THR A 101 14.66 4.09 -4.82
CA THR A 101 14.67 3.54 -3.46
C THR A 101 13.25 3.24 -3.05
N SER A 102 12.97 2.02 -2.60
CA SER A 102 11.63 1.57 -2.20
C SER A 102 11.67 0.86 -0.86
N MET A 103 10.77 1.26 0.03
CA MET A 103 10.56 0.62 1.33
C MET A 103 9.38 -0.36 1.25
N PHE A 104 9.63 -1.63 1.57
CA PHE A 104 8.64 -2.69 1.60
C PHE A 104 8.36 -3.16 3.03
N LEU A 105 7.11 -3.55 3.32
CA LEU A 105 6.77 -4.23 4.57
C LEU A 105 6.96 -5.76 4.48
N THR A 106 6.88 -6.34 3.27
CA THR A 106 7.08 -7.78 3.07
C THR A 106 7.90 -8.07 1.81
N PRO A 107 9.13 -8.60 1.94
CA PRO A 107 9.92 -8.64 3.18
C PRO A 107 10.26 -7.21 3.66
N ILE A 108 10.42 -7.02 4.98
CA ILE A 108 10.82 -5.73 5.55
C ILE A 108 12.19 -5.37 4.99
N SER A 109 12.24 -4.43 4.06
CA SER A 109 13.47 -4.08 3.34
C SER A 109 13.39 -2.70 2.73
N LEU A 110 14.51 -1.99 2.77
CA LEU A 110 14.75 -0.78 2.00
C LEU A 110 15.68 -1.16 0.85
N THR A 111 15.19 -1.06 -0.38
CA THR A 111 15.92 -1.48 -1.58
C THR A 111 16.18 -0.28 -2.46
N THR A 112 17.41 -0.11 -2.92
CA THR A 112 17.81 0.96 -3.85
C THR A 112 18.29 0.32 -5.14
N ILE A 113 17.70 0.71 -6.27
CA ILE A 113 18.06 0.23 -7.61
C ILE A 113 18.56 1.43 -8.41
N LEU A 114 19.78 1.31 -8.94
CA LEU A 114 20.38 2.22 -9.89
C LEU A 114 20.30 1.60 -11.28
N ASN A 115 19.74 2.34 -12.23
CA ASN A 115 19.60 1.91 -13.61
C ASN A 115 20.12 3.01 -14.55
N GLY A 116 21.21 2.74 -15.25
CA GLY A 116 21.86 3.65 -16.20
C GLY A 116 22.61 2.91 -17.30
N PRO A 117 23.19 3.64 -18.27
CA PRO A 117 23.95 3.04 -19.36
C PRO A 117 25.17 2.26 -18.82
N GLY A 118 25.13 0.93 -18.91
CA GLY A 118 26.18 0.05 -18.41
C GLY A 118 26.22 -0.13 -16.88
N LEU A 119 25.16 0.27 -16.16
CA LEU A 119 25.06 0.12 -14.71
C LEU A 119 23.64 -0.32 -14.32
N ILE A 120 23.54 -1.57 -13.83
CA ILE A 120 22.32 -2.10 -13.22
C ILE A 120 22.72 -2.70 -11.89
N THR A 121 22.80 -1.86 -10.86
CA THR A 121 23.14 -2.32 -9.52
C THR A 121 21.97 -2.07 -8.59
N GLY A 122 21.76 -2.97 -7.64
CA GLY A 122 20.80 -2.73 -6.58
C GLY A 122 21.34 -3.19 -5.24
N GLU A 123 21.09 -2.39 -4.22
CA GLU A 123 21.53 -2.58 -2.85
C GLU A 123 20.32 -2.77 -1.95
N ILE A 124 20.38 -3.77 -1.06
CA ILE A 124 19.44 -3.87 0.05
C ILE A 124 20.09 -3.16 1.22
N SER A 125 19.56 -2.00 1.59
CA SER A 125 20.02 -1.24 2.75
C SER A 125 19.43 -1.80 4.05
N SER A 126 18.90 -3.03 4.06
CA SER A 126 18.31 -3.69 5.24
C SER A 126 19.29 -3.77 6.41
N ARG A 127 20.59 -3.81 6.14
CA ARG A 127 21.66 -3.82 7.16
C ARG A 127 21.82 -2.49 7.90
N TYR A 128 21.33 -1.38 7.35
CA TYR A 128 21.37 -0.06 7.98
C TYR A 128 20.10 0.27 8.77
N LEU A 129 19.10 -0.62 8.74
CA LEU A 129 17.90 -0.45 9.55
C LEU A 129 18.21 -0.93 10.97
N THR A 130 18.24 0.00 11.93
CA THR A 130 18.36 -0.33 13.35
C THR A 130 17.29 -1.34 13.76
N ASP A 131 17.61 -2.25 14.69
CA ASP A 131 16.67 -3.27 15.21
C ASP A 131 15.35 -2.68 15.73
N THR A 132 15.38 -1.44 16.22
CA THR A 132 14.19 -0.70 16.64
C THR A 132 13.26 -0.40 15.47
N PHE A 133 13.80 -0.03 14.31
CA PHE A 133 13.01 0.27 13.12
C PHE A 133 12.35 -1.00 12.55
N THR A 134 13.11 -2.10 12.47
CA THR A 134 12.56 -3.38 11.98
C THR A 134 11.45 -3.89 12.90
N THR A 135 11.60 -3.73 14.21
CA THR A 135 10.55 -4.06 15.21
C THR A 135 9.27 -3.26 14.98
N VAL A 136 9.38 -1.95 14.72
CA VAL A 136 8.19 -1.11 14.46
C VAL A 136 7.52 -1.48 13.13
N MET A 137 8.29 -1.75 12.07
CA MET A 137 7.75 -2.22 10.79
C MET A 137 7.02 -3.56 10.93
N LEU A 138 7.55 -4.46 11.77
CA LEU A 138 6.89 -5.73 12.10
C LEU A 138 5.60 -5.52 12.91
N ALA A 139 5.58 -4.58 13.86
CA ALA A 139 4.36 -4.22 14.59
C ALA A 139 3.27 -3.66 13.66
N ILE A 140 3.64 -2.83 12.68
CA ILE A 140 2.73 -2.33 11.63
C ILE A 140 2.13 -3.49 10.84
N LEU A 141 2.95 -4.46 10.42
CA LEU A 141 2.48 -5.66 9.73
C LEU A 141 1.47 -6.43 10.58
N ILE A 142 1.76 -6.65 11.86
CA ILE A 142 0.87 -7.34 12.80
C ILE A 142 -0.47 -6.60 12.92
N PHE A 143 -0.45 -5.26 13.04
CA PHE A 143 -1.68 -4.47 13.10
C PHE A 143 -2.53 -4.60 11.83
N ILE A 144 -1.90 -4.63 10.66
CA ILE A 144 -2.63 -4.87 9.40
C ILE A 144 -3.25 -6.27 9.38
N ILE A 145 -2.51 -7.29 9.79
CA ILE A 145 -3.01 -8.67 9.86
C ILE A 145 -4.20 -8.78 10.83
N ILE A 146 -4.07 -8.23 12.04
CA ILE A 146 -5.15 -8.17 13.03
C ILE A 146 -6.37 -7.45 12.43
N SER A 147 -6.16 -6.33 11.74
CA SER A 147 -7.24 -5.57 11.11
C SER A 147 -7.96 -6.36 10.01
N CYS A 148 -7.22 -7.11 9.19
CA CYS A 148 -7.78 -8.02 8.19
C CYS A 148 -8.63 -9.12 8.86
N LEU A 149 -8.11 -9.74 9.92
CA LEU A 149 -8.83 -10.80 10.66
C LEU A 149 -10.11 -10.26 11.31
N LEU A 150 -10.03 -9.10 11.98
CA LEU A 150 -11.20 -8.44 12.58
C LEU A 150 -12.24 -8.07 11.50
N SER A 151 -11.79 -7.54 10.37
CA SER A 151 -12.68 -7.21 9.24
C SER A 151 -13.38 -8.45 8.68
N ALA A 152 -12.66 -9.55 8.50
CA ALA A 152 -13.23 -10.83 8.05
C ALA A 152 -14.20 -11.41 9.09
N PHE A 153 -13.83 -11.38 10.37
CA PHE A 153 -14.68 -11.85 11.46
C PHE A 153 -15.97 -11.01 11.60
N SER A 154 -15.90 -9.70 11.31
CA SER A 154 -17.08 -8.83 11.26
C SER A 154 -18.11 -9.33 10.22
N ILE A 155 -17.67 -9.86 9.08
CA ILE A 155 -18.56 -10.42 8.04
C ILE A 155 -19.24 -11.68 8.56
N LEU A 156 -18.51 -12.55 9.25
CA LEU A 156 -19.05 -13.78 9.84
C LEU A 156 -20.14 -13.48 10.89
N LEU A 157 -19.92 -12.49 11.75
CA LEU A 157 -20.89 -12.11 12.78
C LEU A 157 -22.19 -11.54 12.20
N GLU A 158 -22.12 -10.80 11.09
CA GLU A 158 -23.33 -10.34 10.40
C GLU A 158 -24.13 -11.50 9.79
N LYS A 159 -23.48 -12.62 9.46
CA LYS A 159 -24.16 -13.82 8.97
C LYS A 159 -24.94 -14.51 10.09
N ILE A 160 -24.49 -14.40 11.34
CA ILE A 160 -25.15 -14.94 12.55
C ILE A 160 -26.04 -13.87 13.22
N GLU A 161 -26.44 -12.82 12.48
CA GLU A 161 -27.34 -11.76 12.93
C GLU A 161 -26.87 -10.91 14.14
N LYS A 162 -25.60 -11.06 14.56
CA LYS A 162 -24.97 -10.25 15.64
C LYS A 162 -24.42 -8.92 15.09
N THR A 163 -25.32 -8.08 14.59
CA THR A 163 -24.97 -6.84 13.86
C THR A 163 -24.26 -5.78 14.71
N THR A 164 -24.63 -5.63 15.99
CA THR A 164 -23.98 -4.68 16.92
C THR A 164 -22.53 -5.06 17.19
N LEU A 165 -22.28 -6.34 17.49
CA LEU A 165 -20.93 -6.86 17.74
C LEU A 165 -20.06 -6.76 16.48
N SER A 166 -20.62 -7.02 15.30
CA SER A 166 -19.91 -6.82 14.03
C SER A 166 -19.43 -5.38 13.84
N LYS A 167 -20.28 -4.38 14.13
CA LYS A 167 -19.90 -2.95 14.03
C LYS A 167 -18.75 -2.59 14.98
N VAL A 168 -18.78 -3.09 16.22
CA VAL A 168 -17.71 -2.86 17.21
C VAL A 168 -16.38 -3.47 16.76
N ILE A 169 -16.41 -4.70 16.24
CA ILE A 169 -15.21 -5.37 15.75
C ILE A 169 -14.65 -4.69 14.50
N LEU A 170 -15.51 -4.25 13.58
CA LEU A 170 -15.09 -3.49 12.42
C LEU A 170 -14.40 -2.18 12.84
N LEU A 171 -14.98 -1.47 13.81
CA LEU A 171 -14.40 -0.23 14.34
C LEU A 171 -13.03 -0.48 14.97
N ALA A 172 -12.88 -1.55 15.77
CA ALA A 172 -11.60 -1.94 16.33
C ALA A 172 -10.55 -2.23 15.23
N GLY A 173 -10.93 -2.93 14.16
CA GLY A 173 -10.06 -3.16 13.00
C GLY A 173 -9.63 -1.87 12.30
N VAL A 174 -10.55 -0.91 12.13
CA VAL A 174 -10.22 0.41 11.55
C VAL A 174 -9.24 1.18 12.44
N ILE A 175 -9.39 1.12 13.76
CA ILE A 175 -8.46 1.78 14.71
C ILE A 175 -7.04 1.22 14.55
N PHE A 176 -6.89 -0.11 14.44
CA PHE A 176 -5.57 -0.73 14.22
C PHE A 176 -4.95 -0.30 12.88
N LEU A 177 -5.74 -0.16 11.80
CA LEU A 177 -5.22 0.36 10.52
C LEU A 177 -4.78 1.81 10.61
N VAL A 178 -5.57 2.68 11.24
CA VAL A 178 -5.20 4.09 11.43
C VAL A 178 -3.93 4.19 12.27
N LEU A 179 -3.80 3.38 13.32
CA LEU A 179 -2.58 3.31 14.12
C LEU A 179 -1.38 2.83 13.29
N SER A 180 -1.57 1.84 12.41
CA SER A 180 -0.50 1.35 11.52
C SER A 180 0.00 2.43 10.56
N LEU A 181 -0.90 3.24 9.98
CA LEU A 181 -0.56 4.36 9.10
C LEU A 181 0.16 5.47 9.87
N ALA A 182 -0.33 5.80 11.08
CA ALA A 182 0.27 6.82 11.93
C ALA A 182 1.68 6.41 12.39
N LEU A 183 1.87 5.16 12.81
CA LEU A 183 3.17 4.62 13.19
C LEU A 183 4.13 4.62 12.01
N PHE A 184 3.69 4.19 10.83
CA PHE A 184 4.52 4.22 9.63
C PHE A 184 4.98 5.64 9.32
N TYR A 185 4.03 6.59 9.27
CA TYR A 185 4.33 7.99 8.99
C TYR A 185 5.32 8.57 10.00
N TYR A 186 5.08 8.37 11.30
CA TYR A 186 5.96 8.90 12.35
C TYR A 186 7.37 8.31 12.29
N THR A 187 7.47 6.98 12.25
CA THR A 187 8.76 6.28 12.26
C THR A 187 9.54 6.57 10.99
N PHE A 188 8.90 6.49 9.82
CA PHE A 188 9.58 6.74 8.56
C PHE A 188 9.90 8.22 8.37
N SER A 189 9.08 9.16 8.86
CA SER A 189 9.42 10.58 8.86
C SER A 189 10.65 10.87 9.72
N THR A 190 10.82 10.18 10.84
CA THR A 190 12.00 10.34 11.70
C THR A 190 13.26 9.81 11.01
N MET A 191 13.15 8.65 10.35
CA MET A 191 14.22 8.08 9.55
C MET A 191 14.58 9.00 8.36
N ALA A 192 13.58 9.42 7.60
CA ALA A 192 13.77 10.27 6.42
C ALA A 192 14.37 11.63 6.80
N LYS A 193 14.03 12.17 7.98
CA LYS A 193 14.64 13.41 8.49
C LYS A 193 16.16 13.30 8.68
N MET A 194 16.67 12.11 9.03
CA MET A 194 18.12 11.88 9.16
C MET A 194 18.82 11.69 7.81
N GLY A 195 18.12 11.22 6.78
CA GLY A 195 18.69 10.97 5.45
C GLY A 195 18.51 12.12 4.46
N ILE A 196 17.26 12.49 4.20
CA ILE A 196 16.83 13.42 3.13
C ILE A 196 16.04 14.63 3.66
N GLY A 197 15.86 14.73 4.98
CA GLY A 197 15.26 15.89 5.65
C GLY A 197 13.76 15.81 5.93
N SER A 198 12.95 15.16 5.06
CA SER A 198 11.49 15.09 5.22
C SER A 198 10.88 13.76 4.74
N PHE A 199 9.65 13.46 5.17
CA PHE A 199 8.89 12.29 4.70
C PHE A 199 8.42 12.39 3.25
N LEU A 200 8.02 13.60 2.84
CA LEU A 200 7.57 13.95 1.50
C LEU A 200 8.36 15.17 1.04
N GLY A 201 8.83 15.15 -0.19
CA GLY A 201 9.56 16.28 -0.74
C GLY A 201 10.13 16.02 -2.12
N GLU A 202 10.73 17.07 -2.65
CA GLU A 202 11.48 17.07 -3.88
C GLU A 202 12.74 17.91 -3.67
N GLY A 203 13.83 17.56 -4.34
CA GLY A 203 15.09 18.28 -4.20
C GLY A 203 16.30 17.56 -4.78
N ASN A 204 17.38 18.30 -4.88
CA ASN A 204 18.66 17.77 -5.33
C ASN A 204 19.36 17.05 -4.17
N ILE A 205 19.70 15.78 -4.38
CA ILE A 205 20.39 14.95 -3.40
C ILE A 205 21.72 14.51 -4.02
N GLU A 206 22.80 14.70 -3.28
CA GLU A 206 24.10 14.12 -3.61
C GLU A 206 24.10 12.63 -3.25
N MET A 207 24.23 11.77 -4.25
CA MET A 207 24.30 10.33 -4.06
C MET A 207 25.62 9.80 -4.61
N SER A 208 26.29 8.95 -3.82
CA SER A 208 27.43 8.17 -4.29
C SER A 208 26.93 6.99 -5.12
N ILE A 209 27.34 6.93 -6.38
CA ILE A 209 27.07 5.78 -7.24
C ILE A 209 28.12 4.71 -6.93
N PRO A 210 27.75 3.51 -6.48
CA PRO A 210 28.70 2.43 -6.23
C PRO A 210 29.55 2.13 -7.47
N GLY A 211 30.87 2.30 -7.36
CA GLY A 211 31.81 2.11 -8.48
C GLY A 211 32.19 3.38 -9.24
N GLU A 212 31.66 4.55 -8.86
CA GLU A 212 32.15 5.86 -9.28
C GLU A 212 32.74 6.62 -8.08
N LYS A 213 33.86 7.33 -8.31
CA LYS A 213 34.56 8.08 -7.25
C LYS A 213 33.92 9.44 -6.92
N ALA A 214 33.01 9.92 -7.76
CA ALA A 214 32.35 11.21 -7.60
C ALA A 214 30.88 11.03 -7.22
N ALA A 215 30.42 11.80 -6.23
CA ALA A 215 29.00 11.92 -5.95
C ALA A 215 28.33 12.69 -7.10
N SER A 216 27.22 12.15 -7.61
CA SER A 216 26.41 12.84 -8.61
C SER A 216 25.25 13.53 -7.90
N ILE A 217 25.02 14.79 -8.24
CA ILE A 217 23.81 15.50 -7.84
C ILE A 217 22.65 14.96 -8.68
N MET A 218 21.59 14.51 -8.02
CA MET A 218 20.39 13.99 -8.70
C MET A 218 19.16 14.72 -8.19
N TYR A 219 18.29 15.14 -9.11
CA TYR A 219 16.97 15.63 -8.72
C TYR A 219 16.10 14.44 -8.32
N CYS A 220 15.61 14.47 -7.08
CA CYS A 220 14.87 13.38 -6.47
C CYS A 220 13.49 13.85 -6.01
N GLU A 221 12.49 12.98 -6.18
CA GLU A 221 11.16 13.08 -5.58
C GLU A 221 10.96 11.91 -4.63
N TRP A 222 10.40 12.15 -3.45
CA TRP A 222 10.18 11.10 -2.47
C TRP A 222 8.90 11.27 -1.67
N GLY A 223 8.31 10.16 -1.25
CA GLY A 223 7.04 10.19 -0.53
C GLY A 223 6.33 8.85 -0.38
N PRO A 224 5.10 8.88 0.14
CA PRO A 224 4.27 7.69 0.28
C PRO A 224 4.00 7.08 -1.11
N SER A 225 4.16 5.77 -1.18
CA SER A 225 4.03 5.01 -2.43
C SER A 225 2.72 4.20 -2.45
N THR A 226 2.58 3.32 -3.43
CA THR A 226 1.33 2.61 -3.72
C THR A 226 0.80 1.83 -2.52
N GLY A 227 1.67 1.16 -1.75
CA GLY A 227 1.29 0.40 -0.57
C GLY A 227 0.60 1.26 0.49
N PHE A 228 1.19 2.40 0.84
CA PHE A 228 0.62 3.33 1.81
C PHE A 228 -0.73 3.89 1.33
N ASN A 229 -0.80 4.32 0.07
CA ASN A 229 -2.02 4.89 -0.50
C ASN A 229 -3.15 3.85 -0.63
N ILE A 230 -2.84 2.60 -0.97
CA ILE A 230 -3.82 1.50 -1.02
C ILE A 230 -4.34 1.20 0.40
N CYS A 231 -3.47 1.22 1.42
CA CYS A 231 -3.91 1.06 2.81
C CYS A 231 -4.84 2.21 3.24
N LEU A 232 -4.47 3.46 2.95
CA LEU A 232 -5.32 4.63 3.20
C LEU A 232 -6.69 4.49 2.53
N LEU A 233 -6.73 4.08 1.26
CA LEU A 233 -7.96 3.84 0.52
C LEU A 233 -8.82 2.74 1.17
N SER A 234 -8.20 1.66 1.64
CA SER A 234 -8.91 0.58 2.34
C SER A 234 -9.57 1.06 3.64
N VAL A 235 -8.93 1.96 4.39
CA VAL A 235 -9.51 2.60 5.58
C VAL A 235 -10.76 3.38 5.21
N PHE A 236 -10.71 4.21 4.17
CA PHE A 236 -11.89 4.95 3.69
C PHE A 236 -13.04 4.02 3.30
N ILE A 237 -12.75 2.90 2.63
CA ILE A 237 -13.77 1.93 2.23
C ILE A 237 -14.40 1.23 3.45
N LEU A 238 -13.61 0.87 4.46
CA LEU A 238 -14.14 0.27 5.69
C LEU A 238 -15.00 1.24 6.49
N ILE A 239 -14.60 2.52 6.56
CA ILE A 239 -15.40 3.59 7.16
C ILE A 239 -16.71 3.76 6.37
N LEU A 240 -16.66 3.81 5.04
CA LEU A 240 -17.87 3.88 4.21
C LEU A 240 -18.79 2.69 4.48
N SER A 241 -18.23 1.48 4.56
CA SER A 241 -18.98 0.27 4.89
C SER A 241 -19.65 0.34 6.26
N PHE A 242 -19.08 1.04 7.24
CA PHE A 242 -19.67 1.21 8.56
C PHE A 242 -20.97 2.03 8.50
N PHE A 243 -20.99 3.10 7.71
CA PHE A 243 -22.12 4.03 7.61
C PHE A 243 -23.20 3.63 6.59
N LEU A 244 -22.98 2.59 5.78
CA LEU A 244 -23.94 2.20 4.73
C LEU A 244 -25.35 1.90 5.23
N ASP A 245 -25.49 1.23 6.39
CA ASP A 245 -26.80 0.89 6.95
C ASP A 245 -27.57 2.16 7.35
N ASP A 246 -26.86 3.16 7.89
CA ASP A 246 -27.45 4.43 8.31
C ASP A 246 -27.83 5.28 7.09
N ILE A 247 -26.97 5.33 6.06
CA ILE A 247 -27.25 6.02 4.80
C ILE A 247 -28.48 5.42 4.11
N LYS A 248 -28.58 4.07 4.06
CA LYS A 248 -29.72 3.38 3.46
C LYS A 248 -31.02 3.70 4.21
N TYR A 249 -30.98 3.70 5.55
CA TYR A 249 -32.12 4.06 6.38
C TYR A 249 -32.60 5.50 6.10
N TYR A 250 -31.68 6.47 6.05
CA TYR A 250 -32.03 7.85 5.71
C TYR A 250 -32.60 7.98 4.29
N TYR A 251 -32.00 7.29 3.32
CA TYR A 251 -32.47 7.31 1.93
C TYR A 251 -33.89 6.76 1.78
N GLU A 252 -34.20 5.62 2.40
CA GLU A 252 -35.56 5.04 2.39
C GLU A 252 -36.57 5.94 3.10
N LYS A 253 -36.19 6.54 4.24
CA LYS A 253 -37.04 7.52 4.96
C LYS A 253 -37.35 8.75 4.10
N PHE A 254 -36.36 9.29 3.39
CA PHE A 254 -36.56 10.40 2.44
C PHE A 254 -37.45 10.01 1.26
N ARG A 255 -37.25 8.80 0.71
CA ARG A 255 -38.05 8.29 -0.42
C ARG A 255 -39.52 8.12 -0.04
N CYS A 256 -39.82 7.55 1.13
CA CYS A 256 -41.19 7.40 1.64
C CYS A 256 -41.86 8.77 1.88
N LYS A 257 -41.11 9.74 2.41
CA LYS A 257 -41.62 11.11 2.58
C LYS A 257 -41.96 11.73 1.23
N SER A 258 -41.07 11.66 0.25
CA SER A 258 -41.29 12.17 -1.12
C SER A 258 -42.50 11.51 -1.80
N HIS A 259 -42.65 10.19 -1.68
CA HIS A 259 -43.79 9.48 -2.26
C HIS A 259 -45.13 9.91 -1.64
N ASN A 260 -45.18 10.09 -0.32
CA ASN A 260 -46.37 10.59 0.37
C ASN A 260 -46.72 12.04 -0.02
N TYR A 261 -45.71 12.89 -0.26
CA TYR A 261 -45.95 14.24 -0.80
C TYR A 261 -46.53 14.20 -2.21
N LEU A 262 -46.02 13.35 -3.09
CA LEU A 262 -46.53 13.19 -4.46
C LEU A 262 -47.98 12.67 -4.48
N LEU A 263 -48.32 11.71 -3.63
CA LEU A 263 -49.68 11.20 -3.47
C LEU A 263 -50.64 12.28 -2.94
N LYS A 264 -50.24 13.03 -1.90
CA LYS A 264 -51.03 14.14 -1.34
C LYS A 264 -51.27 15.24 -2.38
N ASN A 265 -50.26 15.57 -3.19
CA ASN A 265 -50.37 16.61 -4.22
C ASN A 265 -51.24 16.16 -5.41
N ARG A 266 -51.25 14.86 -5.74
CA ARG A 266 -52.22 14.28 -6.70
C ARG A 266 -53.65 14.35 -6.17
N TYR A 267 -53.86 14.00 -4.89
CA TYR A 267 -55.18 14.03 -4.28
C TYR A 267 -55.76 15.46 -4.24
N MET A 268 -54.95 16.44 -3.85
CA MET A 268 -55.35 17.86 -3.84
C MET A 268 -55.72 18.37 -5.23
N ARG A 269 -55.02 17.95 -6.30
CA ARG A 269 -55.39 18.32 -7.69
C ARG A 269 -56.70 17.67 -8.14
N LEU A 270 -57.00 16.45 -7.71
CA LEU A 270 -58.25 15.76 -8.05
C LEU A 270 -59.45 16.41 -7.35
N VAL A 271 -59.31 16.77 -6.07
CA VAL A 271 -60.34 17.49 -5.32
C VAL A 271 -60.61 18.85 -5.95
N ASN A 272 -59.56 19.61 -6.32
CA ASN A 272 -59.73 20.93 -6.92
C ASN A 272 -60.35 20.88 -8.33
N LYS A 273 -60.10 19.81 -9.10
CA LYS A 273 -60.76 19.58 -10.41
C LYS A 273 -62.25 19.26 -10.29
N ASN A 274 -62.66 18.59 -9.23
CA ASN A 274 -64.08 18.28 -8.99
C ASN A 274 -64.84 19.50 -8.46
N PHE A 275 -64.18 20.38 -7.71
CA PHE A 275 -64.78 21.64 -7.24
C PHE A 275 -65.03 22.68 -8.35
N MET A 276 -64.28 22.66 -9.46
CA MET A 276 -64.54 23.56 -10.60
C MET A 276 -65.64 23.07 -11.57
N LYS A 277 -66.20 21.87 -11.37
CA LYS A 277 -67.24 21.29 -12.22
C LYS A 277 -68.66 21.39 -11.64
N LEU A 278 -68.78 21.96 -10.44
CA LEU A 278 -70.03 22.28 -9.74
C LEU A 278 -70.24 23.80 -9.77
#